data_AF-A0A942QJ69-F1
#
_entry.id   AF-A0A942QJ69-F1
#
_cell.length_a   1.000
_cell.length_b   1.000
_cell.length_c   1.000
_cell.angle_alpha   90.00
_cell.angle_beta   90.00
_cell.angle_gamma   90.00
#
_symmetry.space_group_name_H-M   'P 1'
#
loop_
_entity.id
_entity.type
_entity.pdbx_description
1 polymer ?
#
loop_
_entity_poly.entity_id
_entity_poly.type
_entity_poly.pdbx_seq_one_letter_code
_entity_poly.pdbx_strand_id
1 'polypeptide(L)'
;MRKFGVVGIVFAGIMLISQAIALSGVPITYATLAFDMGSLPAWVYLTAMIPALVAFLLGVVLIIQRHAVAEMLFEDTEAPGAVEPQEALRLGLILMGIWLVASAVPSLLLAVSQVIQQSLAFTSVWEGYPVPGQDAWGAFSYTAIPALQLVIGVVLTRFAPSIAARLYPAGEESKG
;
A
#
# COMPACT_ATOMS: atom_id res chain seq x y z
N MET A 1 0.93 18.50 15.32
CA MET A 1 1.13 17.73 14.06
C MET A 1 -0.10 16.97 13.54
N ARG A 2 -1.09 16.63 14.39
CA ARG A 2 -2.25 15.81 14.01
C ARG A 2 -3.01 16.25 12.75
N LYS A 3 -3.20 17.56 12.53
CA LYS A 3 -3.89 18.09 11.33
C LYS A 3 -3.20 17.69 10.02
N PHE A 4 -1.87 17.78 9.96
CA PHE A 4 -1.09 17.34 8.79
C PHE A 4 -1.10 15.81 8.63
N GLY A 5 -1.06 15.09 9.75
CA GLY A 5 -1.22 13.64 9.77
C GLY A 5 -2.55 13.17 9.18
N VAL A 6 -3.65 13.83 9.55
CA VAL A 6 -4.99 13.57 8.98
C VAL A 6 -4.99 13.75 7.47
N VAL A 7 -4.39 14.85 6.96
CA VAL A 7 -4.28 15.08 5.51
C VAL A 7 -3.51 13.96 4.84
N GLY A 8 -2.37 13.56 5.39
CA GLY A 8 -1.55 12.46 4.86
C GLY A 8 -2.26 11.11 4.84
N ILE A 9 -3.01 10.78 5.90
CA ILE A 9 -3.82 9.56 5.97
C ILE A 9 -4.94 9.57 4.93
N VAL A 10 -5.58 10.73 4.71
CA VAL A 10 -6.59 10.88 3.65
C VAL A 10 -5.96 10.67 2.28
N PHE A 11 -4.78 11.25 2.00
CA PHE A 11 -4.05 11.01 0.75
C PHE A 11 -3.70 9.53 0.56
N ALA A 12 -3.23 8.84 1.61
CA ALA A 12 -2.97 7.41 1.56
C ALA A 12 -4.24 6.59 1.28
N GLY A 13 -5.37 6.96 1.88
CA GLY A 13 -6.66 6.36 1.61
C GLY A 13 -7.12 6.55 0.16
N ILE A 14 -6.98 7.77 -0.38
CA ILE A 14 -7.27 8.07 -1.80
C ILE A 14 -6.37 7.25 -2.72
N MET A 15 -5.07 7.13 -2.40
CA MET A 15 -4.16 6.31 -3.19
C MET A 15 -4.55 4.84 -3.20
N LEU A 16 -4.94 4.27 -2.06
CA LEU A 16 -5.44 2.89 -1.98
C LEU A 16 -6.69 2.68 -2.82
N ILE A 17 -7.63 3.64 -2.80
CA ILE A 17 -8.83 3.59 -3.65
C ILE A 17 -8.45 3.68 -5.14
N SER A 18 -7.56 4.59 -5.53
CA SER A 18 -7.07 4.70 -6.91
C SER A 18 -6.39 3.42 -7.38
N GLN A 19 -5.58 2.79 -6.54
CA GLN A 19 -4.96 1.50 -6.86
C GLN A 19 -5.99 0.38 -6.93
N ALA A 20 -7.00 0.36 -6.06
CA ALA A 20 -8.10 -0.59 -6.14
C ALA A 20 -8.85 -0.48 -7.48
N ILE A 21 -9.11 0.74 -7.94
CA ILE A 21 -9.72 0.99 -9.25
C ILE A 21 -8.81 0.48 -10.37
N ALA A 22 -7.51 0.77 -10.32
CA ALA A 22 -6.55 0.28 -11.32
C ALA A 22 -6.50 -1.26 -11.35
N LEU A 23 -6.46 -1.90 -10.18
CA LEU A 23 -6.50 -3.36 -10.04
C LEU A 23 -7.80 -3.97 -10.57
N SER A 24 -8.94 -3.27 -10.40
CA SER A 24 -10.23 -3.71 -10.95
C SER A 24 -10.27 -3.71 -12.49
N GLY A 25 -9.37 -2.96 -13.14
CA GLY A 25 -9.25 -2.96 -14.59
C GLY A 25 -8.86 -4.32 -15.17
N VAL A 26 -8.06 -5.10 -14.45
CA VAL A 26 -7.63 -6.43 -14.91
C VAL A 26 -8.83 -7.38 -15.01
N PRO A 27 -9.62 -7.64 -13.95
CA PRO A 27 -10.75 -8.56 -14.06
C PRO A 27 -11.89 -8.00 -14.93
N ILE A 28 -12.09 -6.67 -15.01
CA ILE A 28 -13.07 -6.07 -15.93
C ILE A 28 -12.68 -6.37 -17.39
N THR A 29 -11.42 -6.17 -17.77
CA THR A 29 -10.92 -6.45 -19.13
C THR A 29 -11.11 -7.92 -19.49
N TYR A 30 -10.72 -8.81 -18.59
CA TYR A 30 -10.91 -10.24 -18.79
C TYR A 30 -12.41 -10.62 -18.84
N ALA A 31 -13.28 -10.03 -18.00
CA ALA A 31 -14.72 -10.30 -18.02
C ALA A 31 -15.37 -9.87 -19.34
N THR A 32 -14.90 -8.77 -19.94
CA THR A 32 -15.34 -8.36 -21.28
C THR A 32 -14.84 -9.29 -22.40
N LEU A 33 -13.72 -9.99 -22.20
CA LEU A 33 -13.16 -10.94 -23.17
C LEU A 33 -13.69 -12.37 -23.01
N ALA A 34 -14.14 -12.76 -21.81
CA ALA A 34 -14.46 -14.15 -21.47
C ALA A 34 -15.94 -14.52 -21.53
N PHE A 35 -16.78 -13.71 -22.18
CA PHE A 35 -18.19 -14.07 -22.41
C PHE A 35 -18.39 -15.41 -23.16
N ASP A 36 -17.32 -16.01 -23.71
CA ASP A 36 -17.32 -17.29 -24.43
C ASP A 36 -16.64 -18.49 -23.73
N MET A 37 -16.10 -18.36 -22.49
CA MET A 37 -15.13 -19.34 -21.95
C MET A 37 -15.60 -20.27 -20.79
N GLY A 38 -16.89 -20.28 -20.40
CA GLY A 38 -17.43 -21.23 -19.41
C GLY A 38 -17.23 -20.85 -17.93
N SER A 39 -17.33 -21.83 -17.01
CA SER A 39 -17.47 -21.62 -15.54
C SER A 39 -16.16 -21.54 -14.74
N LEU A 40 -15.05 -22.12 -15.23
CA LEU A 40 -13.74 -22.06 -14.57
C LEU A 40 -13.14 -20.64 -14.54
N PRO A 41 -13.29 -19.81 -15.59
CA PRO A 41 -12.89 -18.40 -15.57
C PRO A 41 -13.60 -17.59 -14.46
N ALA A 42 -14.88 -17.90 -14.14
CA ALA A 42 -15.68 -17.19 -13.12
C ALA A 42 -15.02 -17.15 -11.73
N TRP A 43 -14.39 -18.24 -11.32
CA TRP A 43 -13.68 -18.31 -10.04
C TRP A 43 -12.39 -17.48 -10.04
N VAL A 44 -11.65 -17.51 -11.15
CA VAL A 44 -10.46 -16.69 -11.36
C VAL A 44 -10.82 -15.19 -11.30
N TYR A 45 -11.98 -14.80 -11.85
CA TYR A 45 -12.51 -13.43 -11.74
C TYR A 45 -12.80 -13.01 -10.30
N LEU A 46 -13.53 -13.86 -9.56
CA LEU A 46 -13.91 -13.57 -8.18
C LEU A 46 -12.68 -13.43 -7.28
N THR A 47 -11.68 -14.29 -7.44
CA THR A 47 -10.45 -14.20 -6.64
C THR A 47 -9.59 -13.00 -7.01
N ALA A 48 -9.52 -12.63 -8.30
CA ALA A 48 -8.78 -11.46 -8.76
C ALA A 48 -9.37 -10.13 -8.27
N MET A 49 -10.65 -10.12 -7.88
CA MET A 49 -11.32 -8.95 -7.31
C MET A 49 -11.05 -8.76 -5.82
N ILE A 50 -10.60 -9.79 -5.10
CA ILE A 50 -10.32 -9.72 -3.65
C ILE A 50 -9.26 -8.67 -3.33
N PRO A 51 -8.09 -8.61 -4.00
CA PRO A 51 -7.09 -7.55 -3.77
C PRO A 51 -7.65 -6.14 -3.94
N ALA A 52 -8.45 -5.92 -5.00
CA ALA A 52 -9.07 -4.63 -5.27
C ALA A 52 -10.08 -4.26 -4.17
N LEU A 53 -10.94 -5.19 -3.76
CA LEU A 53 -11.90 -4.97 -2.68
C LEU A 53 -11.22 -4.68 -1.34
N VAL A 54 -10.17 -5.43 -0.99
CA VAL A 54 -9.42 -5.22 0.26
C VAL A 54 -8.71 -3.86 0.24
N ALA A 55 -8.05 -3.50 -0.86
CA ALA A 55 -7.41 -2.18 -1.00
C ALA A 55 -8.44 -1.04 -0.92
N PHE A 56 -9.60 -1.21 -1.56
CA PHE A 56 -10.70 -0.24 -1.50
C PHE A 56 -11.21 -0.06 -0.07
N LEU A 57 -11.53 -1.17 0.62
CA LEU A 57 -12.01 -1.14 2.00
C LEU A 57 -10.98 -0.53 2.95
N LEU A 58 -9.70 -0.88 2.81
CA LEU A 58 -8.63 -0.27 3.59
C LEU A 58 -8.55 1.24 3.34
N GLY A 59 -8.64 1.68 2.07
CA GLY A 59 -8.65 3.09 1.72
C GLY A 59 -9.83 3.85 2.34
N VAL A 60 -11.03 3.27 2.29
CA VAL A 60 -12.24 3.83 2.92
C VAL A 60 -12.09 3.88 4.44
N VAL A 61 -11.59 2.81 5.07
CA VAL A 61 -11.34 2.75 6.52
C VAL A 61 -10.35 3.83 6.95
N LEU A 62 -9.26 4.04 6.20
CA LEU A 62 -8.30 5.12 6.49
C LEU A 62 -8.95 6.51 6.41
N ILE A 63 -9.84 6.75 5.45
CA ILE A 63 -10.53 8.05 5.32
C ILE A 63 -11.55 8.26 6.44
N ILE A 64 -12.32 7.22 6.80
CA ILE A 64 -13.33 7.29 7.87
C ILE A 64 -12.66 7.44 9.23
N GLN A 65 -11.67 6.58 9.52
CA GLN A 65 -10.96 6.56 10.79
C GLN A 65 -9.73 7.49 10.81
N ARG A 66 -9.63 8.43 9.86
CA ARG A 66 -8.47 9.33 9.71
C ARG A 66 -8.06 10.04 11.01
N HIS A 67 -9.03 10.41 11.84
CA HIS A 67 -8.77 11.09 13.11
C HIS A 67 -8.19 10.13 14.17
N ALA A 68 -8.78 8.94 14.31
CA ALA A 68 -8.29 7.91 15.23
C ALA A 68 -6.89 7.38 14.81
N VAL A 69 -6.67 7.17 13.52
CA VAL A 69 -5.35 6.76 13.00
C VAL A 69 -4.33 7.90 13.18
N ALA A 70 -4.75 9.15 12.99
CA ALA A 70 -3.86 10.29 13.24
C ALA A 70 -3.54 10.45 14.73
N GLU A 71 -4.47 10.17 15.63
CA GLU A 71 -4.28 10.14 17.08
C GLU A 71 -3.23 9.09 17.49
N MET A 72 -3.28 7.91 16.88
CA MET A 72 -2.31 6.84 17.15
C MET A 72 -0.90 7.15 16.63
N LEU A 73 -0.80 7.84 15.48
CA LEU A 73 0.47 8.04 14.78
C LEU A 73 1.14 9.39 15.07
N PHE A 74 0.35 10.41 15.44
CA PHE A 74 0.83 11.78 15.63
C PHE A 74 0.43 12.33 17.00
N GLU A 75 1.42 12.83 17.73
CA GLU A 75 1.22 13.54 18.99
C GLU A 75 0.46 14.87 18.77
N ASP A 76 -0.29 15.27 19.81
CA ASP A 76 -0.97 16.56 19.89
C ASP A 76 0.05 17.67 20.15
N THR A 77 0.82 18.02 19.11
CA THR A 77 1.38 19.37 19.04
C THR A 77 0.34 20.30 18.45
N GLU A 78 -0.22 21.17 19.31
CA GLU A 78 -0.80 22.44 18.89
C GLU A 78 0.34 23.26 18.29
N ALA A 79 0.49 23.25 16.96
CA ALA A 79 1.52 24.05 16.30
C ALA A 79 0.90 25.34 15.74
N PRO A 80 0.85 26.44 16.50
CA PRO A 80 0.71 27.76 15.93
C PRO A 80 2.11 28.25 15.48
N GLY A 81 2.49 27.95 14.24
CA GLY A 81 3.41 28.81 13.49
C GLY A 81 4.84 28.36 13.21
N ALA A 82 5.45 27.40 13.94
CA ALA A 82 6.76 26.87 13.56
C ALA A 82 6.83 25.38 13.88
N VAL A 83 6.74 24.54 12.84
CA VAL A 83 7.07 23.12 12.97
C VAL A 83 8.59 23.05 13.09
N GLU A 84 9.10 22.58 14.22
CA GLU A 84 10.54 22.40 14.38
C GLU A 84 11.09 21.46 13.29
N PRO A 85 12.32 21.66 12.78
CA PRO A 85 12.88 20.84 11.70
C PRO A 85 12.84 19.34 12.01
N GLN A 86 13.02 18.97 13.28
CA GLN A 86 12.92 17.60 13.76
C GLN A 86 11.49 17.02 13.64
N GLU A 87 10.47 17.83 13.95
CA GLU A 87 9.07 17.45 13.81
C GLU A 87 8.65 17.32 12.34
N ALA A 88 9.14 18.21 11.48
CA ALA A 88 8.93 18.12 10.04
C ALA A 88 9.56 16.85 9.45
N LEU A 89 10.77 16.50 9.89
CA LEU A 89 11.45 15.27 9.48
C LEU A 89 10.69 14.02 9.96
N ARG A 90 10.22 14.01 11.21
CA ARG A 90 9.38 12.93 11.75
C ARG A 90 8.10 12.75 10.92
N LEU A 91 7.40 13.85 10.65
CA LEU A 91 6.19 13.85 9.83
C LEU A 91 6.48 13.28 8.43
N GLY A 92 7.56 13.74 7.77
CA GLY A 92 7.98 13.24 6.47
C GLY A 92 8.26 11.73 6.45
N LEU A 93 8.97 11.21 7.46
CA LEU A 93 9.26 9.78 7.58
C LEU A 93 7.99 8.94 7.78
N ILE A 94 7.04 9.43 8.60
CA ILE A 94 5.75 8.75 8.81
C ILE A 94 4.95 8.74 7.52
N LEU A 95 4.82 9.88 6.82
CA LEU A 95 4.07 9.97 5.57
C LEU A 95 4.68 9.10 4.47
N MET A 96 6.00 9.09 4.36
CA MET A 96 6.73 8.22 3.43
C MET A 96 6.51 6.74 3.78
N GLY A 97 6.53 6.40 5.07
CA GLY A 97 6.25 5.04 5.51
C GLY A 97 4.83 4.59 5.20
N ILE A 98 3.83 5.45 5.46
CA ILE A 98 2.43 5.21 5.10
C ILE A 98 2.30 5.02 3.58
N TRP A 99 2.96 5.86 2.79
CA TRP A 99 2.95 5.76 1.33
C TRP A 99 3.50 4.42 0.83
N LEU A 100 4.65 3.99 1.35
CA LEU A 100 5.26 2.70 1.00
C LEU A 100 4.37 1.51 1.39
N VAL A 101 3.73 1.56 2.56
CA VAL A 101 2.77 0.52 2.98
C VAL A 101 1.56 0.51 2.05
N ALA A 102 1.01 1.69 1.75
CA ALA A 102 -0.16 1.84 0.87
C ALA A 102 0.12 1.39 -0.57
N SER A 103 1.35 1.52 -1.07
CA SER A 103 1.74 0.98 -2.39
C SER A 103 2.05 -0.52 -2.37
N ALA A 104 2.59 -1.02 -1.25
CA ALA A 104 2.98 -2.42 -1.12
C ALA A 104 1.76 -3.35 -0.96
N VAL A 105 0.77 -2.96 -0.15
CA VAL A 105 -0.36 -3.83 0.19
C VAL A 105 -1.13 -4.33 -1.04
N PRO A 106 -1.56 -3.47 -1.99
CA PRO A 106 -2.30 -3.94 -3.15
C PRO A 106 -1.44 -4.84 -4.06
N SER A 107 -0.14 -4.52 -4.18
CA SER A 107 0.82 -5.30 -4.96
C SER A 107 1.05 -6.71 -4.38
N LEU A 108 1.17 -6.82 -3.06
CA LEU A 108 1.30 -8.11 -2.37
C LEU A 108 0.03 -8.95 -2.47
N LEU A 109 -1.14 -8.33 -2.32
CA LEU A 109 -2.43 -9.02 -2.49
C LEU A 109 -2.59 -9.55 -3.92
N LEU A 110 -2.18 -8.77 -4.92
CA LEU A 110 -2.16 -9.20 -6.31
C LEU A 110 -1.21 -10.40 -6.51
N ALA A 111 0.01 -10.33 -5.97
CA ALA A 111 0.98 -11.43 -6.06
C ALA A 111 0.45 -12.73 -5.44
N VAL A 112 -0.18 -12.67 -4.27
CA VAL A 112 -0.83 -13.82 -3.63
C VAL A 112 -1.96 -14.38 -4.51
N SER A 113 -2.81 -13.51 -5.07
CA SER A 113 -3.87 -13.94 -5.97
C SER A 113 -3.32 -14.63 -7.22
N GLN A 114 -2.22 -14.14 -7.79
CA GLN A 114 -1.57 -14.76 -8.94
C GLN A 114 -1.01 -16.15 -8.63
N VAL A 115 -0.37 -16.34 -7.47
CA VAL A 115 0.14 -17.66 -7.04
C VAL A 115 -1.00 -18.67 -6.89
N ILE A 116 -2.13 -18.26 -6.30
CA ILE A 116 -3.31 -19.12 -6.14
C ILE A 116 -3.87 -19.50 -7.51
N GLN A 117 -4.03 -18.52 -8.41
CA GLN A 117 -4.54 -18.76 -9.76
C GLN A 117 -3.63 -19.68 -10.58
N GLN A 118 -2.31 -19.48 -10.55
CA GLN A 118 -1.36 -20.37 -11.22
C GLN A 118 -1.45 -21.80 -10.67
N SER A 119 -1.55 -21.95 -9.35
CA SER A 119 -1.67 -23.28 -8.71
C SER A 119 -2.96 -24.02 -9.11
N LEU A 120 -4.07 -23.28 -9.26
CA LEU A 120 -5.34 -23.82 -9.74
C LEU A 120 -5.35 -24.07 -11.27
N ALA A 121 -4.57 -23.30 -12.02
CA ALA A 121 -4.45 -23.43 -13.47
C ALA A 121 -3.59 -24.64 -13.88
N PHE A 122 -2.53 -24.94 -13.11
CA PHE A 122 -1.71 -26.15 -13.24
C PHE A 122 -2.50 -27.45 -13.05
N THR A 123 -3.64 -27.40 -12.36
CA THR A 123 -4.49 -28.57 -12.11
C THR A 123 -5.59 -28.77 -13.16
N SER A 124 -5.74 -27.88 -14.18
CA SER A 124 -6.87 -28.04 -15.10
C SER A 124 -6.72 -27.65 -16.58
N VAL A 125 -6.10 -26.54 -17.03
CA VAL A 125 -6.24 -26.13 -18.47
C VAL A 125 -5.11 -25.29 -19.09
N TRP A 126 -4.20 -24.64 -18.35
CA TRP A 126 -3.43 -23.50 -18.89
C TRP A 126 -1.92 -23.73 -19.13
N GLU A 127 -1.51 -24.91 -19.61
CA GLU A 127 -0.09 -25.15 -19.97
C GLU A 127 0.40 -24.30 -21.17
N GLY A 128 -0.51 -23.67 -21.94
CA GLY A 128 -0.18 -23.03 -23.22
C GLY A 128 -0.06 -21.50 -23.25
N TYR A 129 -0.40 -20.79 -22.17
CA TYR A 129 -0.40 -19.31 -22.19
C TYR A 129 0.61 -18.71 -21.21
N PRO A 130 1.58 -17.90 -21.68
CA PRO A 130 2.47 -17.18 -20.80
C PRO A 130 1.66 -16.14 -20.01
N VAL A 131 1.51 -16.37 -18.71
CA VAL A 131 0.88 -15.40 -17.81
C VAL A 131 1.90 -14.28 -17.55
N PRO A 132 1.57 -13.00 -17.75
CA PRO A 132 2.47 -11.90 -17.40
C PRO A 132 2.94 -12.02 -15.93
N GLY A 133 4.26 -12.12 -15.71
CA GLY A 133 4.86 -12.37 -14.39
C GLY A 133 5.16 -13.84 -14.05
N GLN A 134 5.02 -14.77 -15.00
CA GLN A 134 5.37 -16.19 -14.81
C GLN A 134 6.87 -16.47 -14.72
N ASP A 135 7.72 -15.55 -15.21
CA ASP A 135 9.15 -15.71 -15.08
C ASP A 135 9.59 -15.43 -13.64
N ALA A 136 10.64 -16.11 -13.19
CA ALA A 136 11.14 -15.98 -11.82
C ALA A 136 11.46 -14.53 -11.44
N TRP A 137 11.83 -13.70 -12.42
CA TRP A 137 12.08 -12.28 -12.25
C TRP A 137 10.80 -11.45 -12.08
N GLY A 138 9.74 -11.76 -12.82
CA GLY A 138 8.41 -11.18 -12.62
C GLY A 138 7.87 -11.52 -11.24
N ALA A 139 7.85 -12.79 -10.86
CA ALA A 139 7.42 -13.24 -9.53
C ALA A 139 8.24 -12.58 -8.41
N PHE A 140 9.57 -12.49 -8.57
CA PHE A 140 10.43 -11.79 -7.61
C PHE A 140 10.09 -10.30 -7.52
N SER A 141 9.90 -9.62 -8.65
CA SER A 141 9.61 -8.18 -8.68
C SER A 141 8.25 -7.83 -8.09
N TYR A 142 7.22 -8.66 -8.32
CA TYR A 142 5.88 -8.44 -7.78
C TYR A 142 5.72 -8.87 -6.32
N THR A 143 6.68 -9.60 -5.75
CA THR A 143 6.60 -10.10 -4.36
C THR A 143 7.66 -9.48 -3.46
N ALA A 144 8.93 -9.56 -3.86
CA ALA A 144 10.06 -9.11 -3.03
C ALA A 144 10.13 -7.58 -2.92
N ILE A 145 9.90 -6.84 -4.01
CA ILE A 145 9.94 -5.37 -3.97
C ILE A 145 8.81 -4.83 -3.10
N PRO A 146 7.52 -5.23 -3.28
CA PRO A 146 6.46 -4.83 -2.36
C PRO A 146 6.68 -5.30 -0.92
N ALA A 147 7.24 -6.48 -0.69
CA ALA A 147 7.56 -6.93 0.67
C ALA A 147 8.61 -6.05 1.33
N LEU A 148 9.66 -5.66 0.61
CA LEU A 148 10.68 -4.71 1.08
C LEU A 148 10.06 -3.33 1.35
N GLN A 149 9.21 -2.83 0.44
CA GLN A 149 8.48 -1.57 0.64
C GLN A 149 7.62 -1.62 1.90
N LEU A 150 6.92 -2.73 2.15
CA LEU A 150 6.12 -2.92 3.36
C LEU A 150 7.01 -2.87 4.61
N VAL A 151 8.11 -3.61 4.63
CA VAL A 151 9.05 -3.65 5.76
C VAL A 151 9.64 -2.27 6.03
N ILE A 152 10.16 -1.60 4.99
CA ILE A 152 10.72 -0.25 5.09
C ILE A 152 9.63 0.72 5.57
N GLY A 153 8.42 0.64 5.01
CA GLY A 153 7.31 1.52 5.36
C GLY A 153 6.89 1.40 6.82
N VAL A 154 6.81 0.16 7.34
CA VAL A 154 6.55 -0.13 8.76
C VAL A 154 7.70 0.36 9.64
N VAL A 155 8.96 0.14 9.23
CA VAL A 155 10.13 0.61 9.98
C VAL A 155 10.14 2.14 10.05
N LEU A 156 9.91 2.83 8.94
CA LEU A 156 9.88 4.29 8.88
C LEU A 156 8.76 4.87 9.74
N THR A 157 7.54 4.32 9.66
CA THR A 157 6.42 4.77 10.51
C THR A 157 6.68 4.50 11.99
N ARG A 158 7.19 3.30 12.34
CA ARG A 158 7.39 2.90 13.74
C ARG A 158 8.56 3.60 14.40
N PHE A 159 9.67 3.77 13.69
CA PHE A 159 10.92 4.31 14.22
C PHE A 159 11.16 5.77 13.83
N ALA A 160 10.22 6.44 13.15
CA ALA A 160 10.30 7.86 12.81
C ALA A 160 10.77 8.77 13.96
N PRO A 161 10.27 8.63 15.22
CA PRO A 161 10.75 9.47 16.32
C PRO A 161 12.24 9.27 16.62
N SER A 162 12.70 8.02 16.62
CA SER A 162 14.10 7.68 16.90
C SER A 162 15.02 8.09 15.74
N ILE A 163 14.57 7.95 14.50
CA ILE A 163 15.34 8.34 13.31
C ILE A 163 15.46 9.86 13.26
N ALA A 164 14.35 10.59 13.46
CA ALA A 164 14.35 12.05 13.46
C ALA A 164 15.25 12.61 14.58
N ALA A 165 15.19 12.06 15.79
CA ALA A 165 16.05 12.49 16.90
C ALA A 165 17.55 12.23 16.68
N ARG A 166 17.91 11.20 15.88
CA ARG A 166 19.31 10.93 15.53
C ARG A 166 19.81 11.82 14.40
N LEU A 167 18.96 12.12 13.43
CA LEU A 167 19.31 12.94 12.26
C LEU A 167 19.29 14.43 12.56
N TYR A 168 18.48 14.85 13.53
CA TYR A 168 18.40 16.23 13.98
C TYR A 168 18.25 16.26 15.51
N PRO A 169 19.36 16.16 16.26
CA PRO A 169 19.34 16.23 17.71
C PRO A 169 18.94 17.65 18.16
N ALA A 170 17.98 17.74 19.08
CA ALA A 170 17.58 18.99 19.71
C ALA A 170 18.80 19.63 20.42
N GLY A 171 19.50 20.55 19.74
CA GLY A 171 20.72 21.15 20.24
C GLY A 171 21.58 21.93 19.23
N GLU A 172 21.30 21.85 17.92
CA GLU A 172 22.11 22.57 16.91
C GLU A 172 21.78 24.06 16.73
N GLU A 173 20.81 24.64 17.44
CA GLU A 173 20.50 26.08 17.34
C GLU A 173 21.34 27.01 18.24
N SER A 174 22.39 26.52 18.92
CA SER A 174 23.19 27.35 19.85
C SER A 174 24.51 27.92 19.29
N LYS A 175 24.79 27.85 17.98
CA LYS A 175 26.01 28.47 17.41
C LYS A 175 25.78 29.02 16.00
N GLY A 176 25.10 30.16 15.90
CA GLY A 176 25.02 30.98 14.70
C GLY A 176 24.85 32.44 15.07
#